data_AF-A0A7W1I940-F1
#
_entry.id   AF-A0A7W1I940-F1
#
_cell.length_a   1.000
_cell.length_b   1.000
_cell.length_c   1.000
_cell.angle_alpha   90.00
_cell.angle_beta   90.00
_cell.angle_gamma   90.00
#
_symmetry.space_group_name_H-M   'P 1'
#
loop_
_entity.id
_entity.type
_entity.pdbx_description
1 polymer ?
#
loop_
_entity_poly.entity_id
_entity_poly.type
_entity_poly.pdbx_seq_one_letter_code
_entity_poly.pdbx_strand_id
1 'polypeptide(L)'
;MLSRWGHYLAGVTWIGLLYYFNFVQVPSFATFEAAGRTEAIAKLVPRALWWFRWAAVLTVLFGLSILAFQDQLNGDYFKSAGGISISTGIVLALIMFLNVWLVIWPNQKIIIANAQGNLPAGADPAAAGRKGLLASRTNTLFSIPMLFFMGATSHFAVQAGFDTSESSKRGAFMGVSFLIILLLELNALGVLGGTGQAPHRRYMETHRDTIIAGFVLTAILYVLFSIFF
;
A
#
# COMPACT_ATOMS: atom_id res chain seq x y z
N MET A 1 3.48 -11.40 -22.34
CA MET A 1 2.24 -10.58 -22.47
C MET A 1 1.16 -10.95 -21.46
N LEU A 2 0.85 -12.24 -21.28
CA LEU A 2 -0.16 -12.68 -20.30
C LEU A 2 0.11 -12.23 -18.86
N SER A 3 1.35 -12.35 -18.35
CA SER A 3 1.68 -11.88 -16.99
C SER A 3 1.49 -10.39 -16.80
N ARG A 4 1.80 -9.57 -17.80
CA ARG A 4 1.60 -8.10 -17.76
C ARG A 4 0.11 -7.75 -17.70
N TRP A 5 -0.69 -8.42 -18.53
CA TRP A 5 -2.14 -8.23 -18.54
C TRP A 5 -2.78 -8.69 -17.23
N GLY A 6 -2.39 -9.86 -16.72
CA GLY A 6 -2.82 -10.37 -15.41
C GLY A 6 -2.42 -9.45 -14.26
N HIS A 7 -1.18 -8.95 -14.26
CA HIS A 7 -0.69 -7.98 -13.27
C HIS A 7 -1.53 -6.71 -13.26
N TYR A 8 -1.87 -6.18 -14.43
CA TYR A 8 -2.69 -4.97 -14.55
C TYR A 8 -4.11 -5.19 -14.02
N LEU A 9 -4.80 -6.25 -14.44
CA LEU A 9 -6.17 -6.54 -13.99
C LEU A 9 -6.23 -6.81 -12.47
N ALA A 10 -5.28 -7.60 -11.96
CA ALA A 10 -5.17 -7.86 -10.53
C ALA A 10 -4.84 -6.58 -9.75
N GLY A 11 -3.90 -5.77 -10.26
CA GLY A 11 -3.48 -4.52 -9.64
C GLY A 11 -4.61 -3.49 -9.55
N VAL A 12 -5.37 -3.31 -10.64
CA VAL A 12 -6.57 -2.46 -10.66
C VAL A 12 -7.60 -2.95 -9.64
N THR A 13 -7.83 -4.27 -9.55
CA THR A 13 -8.76 -4.84 -8.57
C THR A 13 -8.28 -4.60 -7.14
N TRP A 14 -6.99 -4.82 -6.87
CA TRP A 14 -6.40 -4.65 -5.54
C TRP A 14 -6.45 -3.19 -5.08
N ILE A 15 -5.90 -2.27 -5.87
CA ILE A 15 -5.84 -0.86 -5.51
C ILE A 15 -7.23 -0.20 -5.60
N GLY A 16 -8.08 -0.62 -6.55
CA GLY A 16 -9.47 -0.17 -6.63
C GLY A 16 -10.26 -0.50 -5.37
N LEU A 17 -10.12 -1.73 -4.85
CA LEU A 17 -10.76 -2.12 -3.59
C LEU A 17 -10.16 -1.40 -2.37
N LEU A 18 -8.85 -1.14 -2.37
CA LEU A 18 -8.20 -0.31 -1.36
C LEU A 18 -8.85 1.09 -1.28
N TYR A 19 -9.06 1.73 -2.44
CA TYR A 19 -9.69 3.03 -2.55
C TYR A 19 -11.18 2.98 -2.19
N TYR A 20 -11.89 1.93 -2.61
CA TYR A 20 -13.26 1.69 -2.18
C TYR A 20 -13.36 1.66 -0.64
N PHE A 21 -12.50 0.90 0.05
CA PHE A 21 -12.54 0.84 1.50
C PHE A 21 -12.28 2.20 2.15
N ASN A 22 -11.30 2.94 1.63
CA ASN A 22 -10.80 4.16 2.25
C ASN A 22 -11.65 5.39 1.96
N PHE A 23 -12.18 5.50 0.75
CA PHE A 23 -12.86 6.69 0.24
C PHE A 23 -14.39 6.56 0.26
N VAL A 24 -14.90 5.32 0.19
CA VAL A 24 -16.34 5.06 0.09
C VAL A 24 -16.84 4.32 1.32
N GLN A 25 -16.38 3.10 1.56
CA GLN A 25 -16.96 2.23 2.59
C GLN A 25 -16.83 2.81 4.01
N VAL A 26 -15.63 3.20 4.42
CA VAL A 26 -15.39 3.71 5.79
C VAL A 26 -16.19 5.00 6.06
N PRO A 27 -16.14 6.04 5.20
CA PRO A 27 -16.97 7.23 5.37
C PRO A 27 -18.47 6.92 5.37
N SER A 28 -18.96 6.07 4.45
CA SER A 28 -20.38 5.70 4.40
C SER A 28 -20.83 4.95 5.65
N PHE A 29 -20.02 4.03 6.18
CA PHE A 29 -20.38 3.31 7.39
C PHE A 29 -20.51 4.25 8.59
N ALA A 30 -19.76 5.35 8.66
CA ALA A 30 -19.90 6.34 9.72
C ALA A 30 -21.29 7.00 9.76
N THR A 31 -22.00 7.04 8.62
CA THR A 31 -23.34 7.62 8.51
C THR A 31 -24.46 6.59 8.65
N PHE A 32 -24.14 5.29 8.65
CA PHE A 32 -25.14 4.22 8.78
C PHE A 32 -25.63 4.09 10.22
N GLU A 33 -26.91 3.74 10.38
CA GLU A 33 -27.44 3.20 11.62
C GLU A 33 -26.76 1.87 12.01
N ALA A 34 -26.78 1.54 13.30
CA ALA A 34 -26.03 0.41 13.85
C ALA A 34 -26.41 -0.95 13.22
N ALA A 35 -27.70 -1.20 12.98
CA ALA A 35 -28.18 -2.44 12.40
C ALA A 35 -27.71 -2.60 10.94
N GLY A 36 -27.93 -1.59 10.10
CA GLY A 36 -27.51 -1.60 8.69
C GLY A 36 -25.99 -1.70 8.54
N ARG A 37 -25.23 -1.03 9.42
CA ARG A 37 -23.76 -1.16 9.47
C ARG A 37 -23.32 -2.58 9.80
N THR A 38 -23.92 -3.17 10.83
CA THR A 38 -23.63 -4.55 11.24
C THR A 38 -23.92 -5.54 10.12
N GLU A 39 -25.05 -5.40 9.43
CA GLU A 39 -25.39 -6.26 8.30
C GLU A 39 -24.39 -6.13 7.13
N ALA A 40 -24.02 -4.89 6.78
CA ALA A 40 -23.02 -4.65 5.74
C ALA A 40 -21.65 -5.24 6.12
N ILE A 41 -21.22 -5.13 7.38
CA ILE A 41 -19.99 -5.77 7.88
C ILE A 41 -20.09 -7.30 7.81
N ALA A 42 -21.25 -7.87 8.15
CA ALA A 42 -21.42 -9.33 8.17
C ALA A 42 -21.47 -9.95 6.77
N LYS A 43 -22.01 -9.22 5.76
CA LYS A 43 -22.32 -9.78 4.43
C LYS A 43 -21.50 -9.19 3.29
N LEU A 44 -21.25 -7.88 3.27
CA LEU A 44 -20.59 -7.20 2.16
C LEU A 44 -19.06 -7.17 2.35
N VAL A 45 -18.59 -6.78 3.53
CA VAL A 45 -17.15 -6.66 3.83
C VAL A 45 -16.34 -7.95 3.58
N PRO A 46 -16.82 -9.16 3.95
CA PRO A 46 -16.05 -10.39 3.71
C PRO A 46 -15.83 -10.68 2.22
N ARG A 47 -16.82 -10.34 1.37
CA ARG A 47 -16.73 -10.51 -0.09
C ARG A 47 -15.70 -9.55 -0.69
N ALA A 48 -15.77 -8.27 -0.31
CA ALA A 48 -14.81 -7.28 -0.76
C ALA A 48 -13.38 -7.63 -0.30
N LEU A 49 -13.21 -8.07 0.94
CA LEU A 49 -11.91 -8.49 1.49
C LEU A 49 -11.37 -9.77 0.85
N TRP A 50 -12.22 -10.69 0.39
CA TRP A 50 -11.77 -11.85 -0.37
C TRP A 50 -11.09 -11.41 -1.68
N TRP A 51 -11.78 -10.57 -2.46
CA TRP A 51 -11.22 -10.05 -3.72
C TRP A 51 -9.98 -9.21 -3.49
N PHE A 52 -10.00 -8.35 -2.47
CA PHE A 52 -8.85 -7.51 -2.12
C PHE A 52 -7.59 -8.34 -1.82
N ARG A 53 -7.70 -9.39 -1.00
CA ARG A 53 -6.58 -10.24 -0.61
C ARG A 53 -6.01 -11.04 -1.77
N TRP A 54 -6.88 -11.67 -2.56
CA TRP A 54 -6.44 -12.51 -3.67
C TRP A 54 -5.99 -11.69 -4.87
N ALA A 55 -6.57 -10.52 -5.12
CA ALA A 55 -6.04 -9.58 -6.08
C ALA A 55 -4.62 -9.12 -5.70
N ALA A 56 -4.33 -8.90 -4.40
CA ALA A 56 -2.98 -8.61 -3.94
C ALA A 56 -2.00 -9.74 -4.23
N VAL A 57 -2.38 -11.00 -3.92
CA VAL A 57 -1.57 -12.19 -4.25
C VAL A 57 -1.31 -12.29 -5.75
N LEU A 58 -2.36 -12.21 -6.57
CA LEU A 58 -2.24 -12.32 -8.02
C LEU A 58 -1.36 -11.20 -8.58
N THR A 59 -1.49 -9.96 -8.08
CA THR A 59 -0.63 -8.84 -8.49
C THR A 59 0.83 -9.16 -8.21
N VAL A 60 1.17 -9.61 -7.01
CA VAL A 60 2.55 -9.96 -6.65
C VAL A 60 3.05 -11.14 -7.48
N LEU A 61 2.28 -12.21 -7.62
CA LEU A 61 2.67 -13.38 -8.42
C LEU A 61 2.91 -13.03 -9.89
N PHE A 62 2.00 -12.26 -10.50
CA PHE A 62 2.20 -11.79 -11.86
C PHE A 62 3.41 -10.86 -11.97
N GLY A 63 3.63 -9.97 -10.98
CA GLY A 63 4.81 -9.12 -10.90
C GLY A 63 6.11 -9.93 -10.86
N LEU A 64 6.19 -10.93 -9.98
CA LEU A 64 7.34 -11.84 -9.89
C LEU A 64 7.55 -12.62 -11.18
N SER A 65 6.48 -13.09 -11.84
CA SER A 65 6.62 -13.74 -13.15
C SER A 65 7.13 -12.79 -14.24
N ILE A 66 6.72 -11.51 -14.24
CA ILE A 66 7.31 -10.51 -15.13
C ILE A 66 8.80 -10.39 -14.85
N LEU A 67 9.19 -10.39 -13.57
CA LEU A 67 10.60 -10.31 -13.19
C LEU A 67 11.42 -11.56 -13.56
N ALA A 68 10.80 -12.74 -13.52
CA ALA A 68 11.49 -14.00 -13.81
C ALA A 68 11.67 -14.28 -15.31
N PHE A 69 10.77 -13.78 -16.17
CA PHE A 69 10.69 -14.14 -17.58
C PHE A 69 10.95 -12.96 -18.54
N GLN A 70 11.56 -11.88 -18.04
CA GLN A 70 11.89 -10.73 -18.88
C GLN A 70 13.39 -10.72 -19.17
N ASP A 71 13.73 -10.95 -20.44
CA ASP A 71 15.11 -11.07 -20.95
C ASP A 71 16.00 -9.85 -20.67
N GLN A 72 15.39 -8.70 -20.38
CA GLN A 72 16.06 -7.43 -20.07
C GLN A 72 16.44 -7.27 -18.59
N LEU A 73 16.10 -8.21 -17.72
CA LEU A 73 16.38 -8.16 -16.28
C LEU A 73 17.69 -8.89 -15.94
N ASN A 74 18.78 -8.49 -16.57
CA ASN A 74 20.11 -8.86 -16.09
C ASN A 74 20.44 -8.08 -14.79
N GLY A 75 21.47 -8.50 -14.05
CA GLY A 75 21.85 -7.86 -12.77
C GLY A 75 22.16 -6.35 -12.86
N ASP A 76 22.36 -5.83 -14.06
CA ASP A 76 22.64 -4.40 -14.29
C ASP A 76 21.37 -3.57 -14.47
N TYR A 77 20.23 -4.17 -14.87
CA TYR A 77 18.96 -3.45 -14.96
C TYR A 77 18.56 -2.84 -13.61
N PHE A 78 18.67 -3.60 -12.52
CA PHE A 78 18.35 -3.11 -11.16
C PHE A 78 19.33 -2.05 -10.66
N LYS A 79 20.45 -1.85 -11.35
CA LYS A 79 21.36 -0.74 -11.09
C LYS A 79 20.99 0.49 -11.90
N SER A 80 20.14 0.41 -12.92
CA SER A 80 19.72 1.56 -13.74
C SER A 80 18.69 2.46 -13.04
N ALA A 81 18.50 3.69 -13.53
CA ALA A 81 17.43 4.57 -13.03
C ALA A 81 16.03 3.94 -13.15
N GLY A 82 15.74 3.27 -14.27
CA GLY A 82 14.50 2.52 -14.45
C GLY A 82 14.37 1.37 -13.46
N GLY A 83 15.46 0.63 -13.22
CA GLY A 83 15.54 -0.43 -12.22
C GLY A 83 15.25 0.05 -10.80
N ILE A 84 15.85 1.16 -10.39
CA ILE A 84 15.66 1.74 -9.07
C ILE A 84 14.25 2.33 -8.90
N SER A 85 13.71 2.94 -9.95
CA SER A 85 12.31 3.37 -10.00
C SER A 85 11.35 2.18 -9.78
N ILE A 86 11.48 1.10 -10.56
CA ILE A 86 10.61 -0.06 -10.38
C ILE A 86 10.83 -0.74 -9.02
N SER A 87 12.07 -0.83 -8.53
CA SER A 87 12.39 -1.37 -7.20
C SER A 87 11.73 -0.58 -6.08
N THR A 88 11.67 0.76 -6.20
CA THR A 88 10.96 1.61 -5.23
C THR A 88 9.48 1.27 -5.17
N GLY A 89 8.85 1.15 -6.34
CA GLY A 89 7.47 0.68 -6.45
C GLY A 89 7.26 -0.70 -5.85
N ILE A 90 8.13 -1.67 -6.16
CA ILE A 90 8.06 -3.05 -5.67
C ILE A 90 8.13 -3.07 -4.14
N VAL A 91 9.06 -2.35 -3.53
CA VAL A 91 9.21 -2.30 -2.06
C VAL A 91 7.93 -1.78 -1.40
N LEU A 92 7.37 -0.68 -1.90
CA LEU A 92 6.10 -0.14 -1.41
C LEU A 92 4.97 -1.18 -1.55
N ALA A 93 4.84 -1.81 -2.72
CA ALA A 93 3.82 -2.83 -2.96
C ALA A 93 3.97 -4.05 -2.05
N LEU A 94 5.19 -4.51 -1.77
CA LEU A 94 5.43 -5.66 -0.88
C LEU A 94 5.10 -5.33 0.58
N ILE A 95 5.45 -4.14 1.07
CA ILE A 95 5.03 -3.70 2.41
C ILE A 95 3.50 -3.65 2.48
N MET A 96 2.86 -3.07 1.47
CA MET A 96 1.40 -3.04 1.39
C MET A 96 0.78 -4.44 1.38
N PHE A 97 1.37 -5.38 0.62
CA PHE A 97 0.94 -6.78 0.57
C PHE A 97 1.05 -7.45 1.95
N LEU A 98 2.15 -7.22 2.67
CA LEU A 98 2.30 -7.71 4.04
C LEU A 98 1.23 -7.12 4.97
N ASN A 99 0.93 -5.83 4.84
CA ASN A 99 -0.16 -5.20 5.59
C ASN A 99 -1.52 -5.85 5.32
N VAL A 100 -1.81 -6.22 4.07
CA VAL A 100 -3.06 -6.92 3.71
C VAL A 100 -3.22 -8.22 4.51
N TRP A 101 -2.18 -9.04 4.56
CA TRP A 101 -2.27 -10.40 5.12
C TRP A 101 -1.94 -10.49 6.61
N LEU A 102 -1.01 -9.68 7.10
CA LEU A 102 -0.51 -9.75 8.47
C LEU A 102 -1.23 -8.80 9.42
N VAL A 103 -1.83 -7.71 8.90
CA VAL A 103 -2.46 -6.69 9.75
C VAL A 103 -3.95 -6.53 9.42
N ILE A 104 -4.30 -6.18 8.18
CA ILE A 104 -5.67 -5.88 7.79
C ILE A 104 -6.54 -7.14 7.95
N TRP A 105 -6.15 -8.27 7.36
CA TRP A 105 -6.97 -9.47 7.38
C TRP A 105 -7.23 -10.03 8.79
N PRO A 106 -6.23 -10.23 9.66
CA PRO A 106 -6.47 -10.73 11.02
C PRO A 106 -7.40 -9.83 11.84
N ASN A 107 -7.22 -8.51 11.74
CA ASN A 107 -8.08 -7.56 12.43
C ASN A 107 -9.50 -7.52 11.86
N GLN A 108 -9.65 -7.60 10.52
CA GLN A 108 -10.97 -7.66 9.88
C GLN A 108 -11.74 -8.93 10.23
N LYS A 109 -11.06 -10.07 10.46
CA LYS A 109 -11.73 -11.27 10.98
C LYS A 109 -12.43 -11.02 12.31
N ILE A 110 -11.81 -10.25 13.22
CA ILE A 110 -12.40 -9.90 14.52
C ILE A 110 -13.63 -9.00 14.31
N ILE A 111 -13.52 -8.00 13.43
CA ILE A 111 -14.64 -7.09 13.09
C ILE A 111 -15.83 -7.85 12.48
N ILE A 112 -15.56 -8.74 11.53
CA ILE A 112 -16.57 -9.58 10.88
C ILE A 112 -17.20 -10.51 11.91
N ALA A 113 -16.40 -11.13 12.77
CA ALA A 113 -16.90 -12.04 13.79
C ALA A 113 -17.82 -11.33 14.80
N ASN A 114 -17.44 -10.12 15.21
CA ASN A 114 -18.30 -9.27 16.04
C ASN A 114 -19.66 -9.02 15.37
N ALA A 115 -19.65 -8.67 14.08
CA ALA A 115 -20.88 -8.39 13.33
C ALA A 115 -21.75 -9.64 13.08
N GLN A 116 -21.15 -10.84 13.12
CA GLN A 116 -21.83 -12.12 12.98
C GLN A 116 -22.28 -12.71 14.32
N GLY A 117 -22.00 -12.03 15.45
CA GLY A 117 -22.35 -12.52 16.79
C GLY A 117 -21.49 -13.69 17.28
N ASN A 118 -20.31 -13.91 16.69
CA ASN A 118 -19.39 -15.00 17.04
C ASN A 118 -18.00 -14.47 17.44
N LEU A 119 -17.96 -13.35 18.17
CA LEU A 119 -16.74 -12.71 18.65
C LEU A 119 -15.91 -13.69 19.53
N PRO A 120 -14.62 -13.92 19.22
CA PRO A 120 -13.75 -14.73 20.07
C PRO A 120 -13.57 -14.13 21.46
N ALA A 121 -13.47 -14.98 22.49
CA ALA A 121 -13.24 -14.53 23.86
C ALA A 121 -11.95 -13.70 23.98
N GLY A 122 -12.02 -12.56 24.69
CA GLY A 122 -10.89 -11.65 24.90
C GLY A 122 -10.50 -10.81 23.68
N ALA A 123 -11.21 -10.92 22.56
CA ALA A 123 -10.97 -10.06 21.40
C ALA A 123 -11.58 -8.66 21.61
N ASP A 124 -10.88 -7.63 21.13
CA ASP A 124 -11.33 -6.23 21.14
C ASP A 124 -11.60 -5.76 19.70
N PRO A 125 -12.87 -5.69 19.27
CA PRO A 125 -13.24 -5.19 17.95
C PRO A 125 -12.83 -3.73 17.71
N ALA A 126 -12.87 -2.87 18.72
CA ALA A 126 -12.53 -1.46 18.55
C ALA A 126 -11.02 -1.29 18.27
N ALA A 127 -10.18 -1.96 19.06
CA ALA A 127 -8.73 -1.97 18.84
C ALA A 127 -8.37 -2.63 17.49
N ALA A 128 -9.04 -3.74 17.14
CA ALA A 128 -8.83 -4.40 15.85
C ALA A 128 -9.21 -3.49 14.67
N GLY A 129 -10.37 -2.83 14.75
CA GLY A 129 -10.83 -1.88 13.74
C GLY A 129 -9.84 -0.74 13.55
N ARG A 130 -9.29 -0.20 14.64
CA ARG A 130 -8.28 0.86 14.58
C ARG A 130 -6.98 0.39 13.92
N LYS A 131 -6.45 -0.77 14.29
CA LYS A 131 -5.24 -1.34 13.68
C LYS A 131 -5.44 -1.61 12.18
N GLY A 132 -6.55 -2.23 11.82
CA GLY A 132 -6.90 -2.49 10.41
C GLY A 132 -7.05 -1.21 9.59
N LEU A 133 -7.65 -0.17 10.17
CA LEU A 133 -7.81 1.13 9.51
C LEU A 133 -6.47 1.82 9.26
N LEU A 134 -5.59 1.89 10.27
CA LEU A 134 -4.27 2.53 10.12
C LEU A 134 -3.40 1.84 9.06
N ALA A 135 -3.39 0.51 9.03
CA ALA A 135 -2.71 -0.24 7.97
C ALA A 135 -3.33 0.02 6.59
N SER A 136 -4.66 0.10 6.49
CA SER A 136 -5.36 0.43 5.24
C SER A 136 -5.08 1.86 4.76
N ARG A 137 -4.96 2.83 5.67
CA ARG A 137 -4.58 4.21 5.39
C ARG A 137 -3.13 4.29 4.91
N THR A 138 -2.23 3.55 5.56
CA THR A 138 -0.83 3.46 5.13
C THR A 138 -0.70 2.84 3.76
N ASN A 139 -1.46 1.79 3.46
CA ASN A 139 -1.52 1.25 2.11
C ASN A 139 -2.04 2.28 1.10
N THR A 140 -3.04 3.08 1.45
CA THR A 140 -3.55 4.15 0.58
C THR A 140 -2.47 5.19 0.33
N LEU A 141 -1.77 5.64 1.37
CA LEU A 141 -0.65 6.58 1.27
C LEU A 141 0.43 6.03 0.35
N PHE A 142 0.90 4.79 0.58
CA PHE A 142 1.95 4.14 -0.22
C PHE A 142 1.53 3.80 -1.64
N SER A 143 0.24 3.56 -1.91
CA SER A 143 -0.23 3.26 -3.25
C SER A 143 0.05 4.38 -4.25
N ILE A 144 0.06 5.64 -3.80
CA ILE A 144 0.26 6.82 -4.65
C ILE A 144 1.69 6.89 -5.19
N PRO A 145 2.77 6.92 -4.36
CA PRO A 145 4.13 6.83 -4.87
C PRO A 145 4.42 5.49 -5.54
N MET A 146 3.81 4.38 -5.10
CA MET A 146 3.98 3.08 -5.76
C MET A 146 3.51 3.14 -7.22
N LEU A 147 2.28 3.61 -7.47
CA LEU A 147 1.75 3.78 -8.82
C LEU A 147 2.57 4.77 -9.64
N PHE A 148 3.02 5.87 -9.01
CA PHE A 148 3.91 6.83 -9.65
C PHE A 148 5.19 6.14 -10.12
N PHE A 149 5.98 5.53 -9.25
CA PHE A 149 7.26 4.93 -9.62
C PHE A 149 7.11 3.72 -10.57
N MET A 150 6.09 2.88 -10.38
CA MET A 150 5.85 1.76 -11.30
C MET A 150 5.40 2.23 -12.69
N GLY A 151 4.46 3.18 -12.77
CA GLY A 151 3.97 3.73 -14.05
C GLY A 151 4.98 4.63 -14.73
N ALA A 152 5.70 5.44 -13.96
CA ALA A 152 6.76 6.32 -14.43
C ALA A 152 7.93 5.52 -15.00
N THR A 153 8.25 4.31 -14.51
CA THR A 153 9.39 3.53 -15.04
C THR A 153 9.42 3.43 -16.57
N SER A 154 8.26 3.31 -17.22
CA SER A 154 8.09 3.26 -18.69
C SER A 154 8.25 4.60 -19.43
N HIS A 155 8.24 5.73 -18.72
CA HIS A 155 8.20 7.09 -19.29
C HIS A 155 9.29 8.04 -18.73
N PHE A 156 9.81 7.76 -17.53
CA PHE A 156 10.65 8.67 -16.73
C PHE A 156 12.14 8.50 -17.01
N ALA A 157 12.63 7.25 -17.13
CA ALA A 157 14.06 6.98 -17.21
C ALA A 157 14.69 7.35 -18.56
N VAL A 158 13.90 7.50 -19.63
CA VAL A 158 14.40 7.77 -20.99
C VAL A 158 14.28 9.26 -21.37
N GLN A 159 13.33 10.02 -20.81
CA GLN A 159 13.01 11.38 -21.28
C GLN A 159 13.46 12.51 -20.35
N ALA A 160 13.74 12.24 -19.07
CA ALA A 160 13.97 13.28 -18.08
C ALA A 160 15.43 13.75 -17.91
N GLY A 161 16.38 13.17 -18.66
CA GLY A 161 17.77 13.66 -18.67
C GLY A 161 18.55 13.45 -17.36
N PHE A 162 18.12 12.52 -16.51
CA PHE A 162 18.81 12.19 -15.26
C PHE A 162 20.26 11.71 -15.51
N ASP A 163 21.17 12.15 -14.66
CA ASP A 163 22.55 11.70 -14.61
C ASP A 163 22.60 10.24 -14.14
N THR A 164 22.93 9.36 -15.10
CA THR A 164 23.08 7.93 -14.86
C THR A 164 24.54 7.49 -14.84
N SER A 165 25.49 8.43 -14.73
CA SER A 165 26.92 8.12 -14.75
C SER A 165 27.43 7.51 -13.43
N GLU A 166 26.90 7.94 -12.27
CA GLU A 166 27.34 7.46 -10.96
C GLU A 166 26.39 6.42 -10.34
N SER A 167 26.89 5.21 -10.10
CA SER A 167 26.11 4.12 -9.49
C SER A 167 26.03 4.19 -7.95
N SER A 168 26.98 4.86 -7.29
CA SER A 168 27.09 4.94 -5.82
C SER A 168 25.95 5.74 -5.16
N LYS A 169 25.42 6.76 -5.84
CA LYS A 169 24.29 7.59 -5.38
C LYS A 169 22.95 6.84 -5.33
N ARG A 170 22.82 5.75 -6.09
CA ARG A 170 21.57 4.96 -6.21
C ARG A 170 21.24 4.18 -4.95
N GLY A 171 22.27 3.62 -4.29
CA GLY A 171 22.12 2.94 -3.01
C GLY A 171 21.70 3.90 -1.89
N ALA A 172 22.23 5.12 -1.90
CA ALA A 172 21.85 6.16 -0.95
C ALA A 172 20.37 6.56 -1.09
N PHE A 173 19.88 6.76 -2.32
CA PHE A 173 18.46 6.99 -2.58
C PHE A 173 17.58 5.87 -2.01
N MET A 174 17.90 4.61 -2.30
CA MET A 174 17.12 3.47 -1.80
C MET A 174 17.16 3.39 -0.27
N GLY A 175 18.31 3.63 0.35
CA GLY A 175 18.46 3.63 1.81
C GLY A 175 17.61 4.70 2.49
N VAL A 176 17.68 5.95 2.01
CA VAL A 176 16.89 7.07 2.56
C VAL A 176 15.39 6.84 2.32
N SER A 177 15.00 6.43 1.12
CA SER A 177 13.60 6.15 0.79
C SER A 177 13.03 5.03 1.65
N PHE A 178 13.78 3.94 1.82
CA PHE A 178 13.37 2.82 2.67
C PHE A 178 13.23 3.23 4.13
N LEU A 179 14.14 4.06 4.66
CA LEU A 179 14.04 4.57 6.02
C LEU A 179 12.76 5.39 6.22
N ILE A 180 12.43 6.29 5.30
CA ILE A 180 11.19 7.10 5.36
C ILE A 180 9.96 6.18 5.36
N ILE A 181 9.90 5.23 4.41
CA ILE A 181 8.80 4.27 4.27
C ILE A 181 8.66 3.43 5.55
N LEU A 182 9.77 2.93 6.08
CA LEU A 182 9.78 2.11 7.29
C LEU A 182 9.30 2.90 8.51
N LEU A 183 9.72 4.16 8.67
CA LEU A 183 9.26 5.00 9.77
C LEU A 183 7.74 5.26 9.70
N LEU A 184 7.21 5.51 8.50
CA LEU A 184 5.76 5.68 8.29
C LEU A 184 4.99 4.38 8.60
N GLU A 185 5.53 3.23 8.20
CA GLU A 185 4.94 1.91 8.47
C GLU A 185 4.97 1.59 9.98
N LEU A 186 6.12 1.74 10.64
CA LEU A 186 6.25 1.52 12.10
C LEU A 186 5.33 2.44 12.90
N ASN A 187 5.13 3.66 12.43
CA ASN A 187 4.16 4.58 13.00
C ASN A 187 2.74 4.01 12.92
N ALA A 188 2.33 3.52 11.74
CA ALA A 188 1.00 2.94 11.52
C ALA A 188 0.75 1.65 12.31
N LEU A 189 1.78 0.82 12.48
CA LEU A 189 1.74 -0.39 13.31
C LEU A 189 1.68 -0.09 14.81
N GLY A 190 1.84 1.18 15.20
CA GLY A 190 1.80 1.65 16.58
C GLY A 190 3.06 1.35 17.38
N VAL A 191 4.16 1.04 16.71
CA VAL A 191 5.49 0.91 17.34
C VAL A 191 5.94 2.28 17.87
N LEU A 192 5.59 3.36 17.17
CA LEU A 192 5.90 4.73 17.56
C LEU A 192 4.73 5.35 18.35
N GLY A 193 4.57 4.95 19.62
CA GLY A 193 3.59 5.56 20.54
C GLY A 193 2.16 5.06 20.37
N GLY A 194 1.97 3.76 20.10
CA GLY A 194 0.65 3.10 20.07
C GLY A 194 -0.20 3.43 18.84
N THR A 195 -1.49 3.08 18.87
CA THR A 195 -2.42 3.27 17.73
C THR A 195 -3.47 4.36 17.96
N GLY A 196 -3.56 4.94 19.16
CA GLY A 196 -4.48 6.04 19.48
C GLY A 196 -4.15 7.34 18.74
N GLN A 197 -5.05 8.31 18.68
CA GLN A 197 -4.78 9.56 17.96
C GLN A 197 -3.54 10.29 18.51
N ALA A 198 -2.70 10.80 17.62
CA ALA A 198 -1.49 11.53 18.02
C ALA A 198 -1.06 12.52 16.91
N PRO A 199 -0.36 13.62 17.25
CA PRO A 199 0.06 14.63 16.26
C PRO A 199 0.86 14.05 15.10
N HIS A 200 1.80 13.13 15.39
CA HIS A 200 2.63 12.46 14.40
C HIS A 200 1.89 11.40 13.57
N ARG A 201 0.61 11.15 13.84
CA ARG A 201 -0.27 10.25 13.04
C ARG A 201 -1.50 10.94 12.45
N ARG A 202 -1.57 12.28 12.58
CA ARG A 202 -2.68 13.08 12.07
C ARG A 202 -3.00 12.81 10.59
N TYR A 203 -1.97 12.56 9.79
CA TYR A 203 -2.12 12.25 8.35
C TYR A 203 -2.89 10.95 8.06
N MET A 204 -3.13 10.08 9.05
CA MET A 204 -3.91 8.84 8.89
C MET A 204 -5.33 8.92 9.45
N GLU A 205 -5.69 10.02 10.12
CA GLU A 205 -6.98 10.12 10.81
C GLU A 205 -8.14 10.30 9.84
N THR A 206 -7.91 10.97 8.70
CA THR A 206 -8.91 11.12 7.65
C THR A 206 -8.37 10.62 6.31
N HIS A 207 -9.27 10.15 5.44
CA HIS A 207 -8.90 9.74 4.09
C HIS A 207 -8.29 10.90 3.29
N ARG A 208 -8.82 12.12 3.47
CA ARG A 208 -8.31 13.34 2.83
C ARG A 208 -6.85 13.60 3.21
N ASP A 209 -6.54 13.57 4.51
CA ASP A 209 -5.18 13.83 4.98
C ASP A 209 -4.21 12.74 4.50
N THR A 210 -4.68 11.48 4.43
CA THR A 210 -3.89 10.36 3.91
C THR A 210 -3.58 10.52 2.43
N ILE A 211 -4.53 10.99 1.63
CA ILE A 211 -4.32 11.26 0.20
C ILE A 211 -3.29 12.39 0.04
N ILE A 212 -3.45 13.50 0.77
CA ILE A 212 -2.51 14.63 0.73
C ILE A 212 -1.11 14.15 1.11
N ALA A 213 -0.98 13.39 2.20
CA ALA A 213 0.29 12.85 2.64
C ALA A 213 0.92 11.88 1.63
N GLY A 214 0.11 11.12 0.88
CA GLY A 214 0.61 10.26 -0.19
C GLY A 214 1.21 11.07 -1.34
N PHE A 215 0.56 12.15 -1.78
CA PHE A 215 1.15 13.07 -2.77
C PHE A 215 2.40 13.79 -2.26
N VAL A 216 2.41 14.21 -0.99
CA VAL A 216 3.60 14.79 -0.36
C VAL A 216 4.74 13.78 -0.33
N LEU A 217 4.48 12.52 0.04
CA LEU A 217 5.49 11.47 0.01
C LEU A 217 6.00 11.24 -1.43
N THR A 218 5.12 11.20 -2.43
CA THR A 218 5.52 11.11 -3.84
C THR A 218 6.45 12.26 -4.23
N ALA A 219 6.12 13.50 -3.86
CA ALA A 219 6.95 14.66 -4.15
C ALA A 219 8.33 14.56 -3.46
N ILE A 220 8.37 14.16 -2.19
CA ILE A 220 9.62 13.94 -1.45
C ILE A 220 10.48 12.88 -2.15
N LEU A 221 9.91 11.73 -2.47
CA LEU A 221 10.64 10.64 -3.12
C LEU A 221 11.10 11.03 -4.53
N TYR A 222 10.30 11.81 -5.27
CA TYR A 222 10.70 12.33 -6.58
C TYR A 222 11.85 13.33 -6.50
N VAL A 223 11.81 14.27 -5.54
CA VAL A 223 12.92 15.23 -5.32
C VAL A 223 14.18 14.47 -4.91
N LEU A 224 14.08 13.50 -4.00
CA LEU A 224 15.20 12.63 -3.65
C LEU A 224 15.74 11.92 -4.88
N PHE A 225 14.86 11.32 -5.70
CA PHE A 225 15.26 10.67 -6.93
C PHE A 225 16.04 11.62 -7.85
N SER A 226 15.58 12.86 -8.01
CA SER A 226 16.22 13.88 -8.87
C SER A 226 17.53 14.47 -8.29
N ILE A 227 17.85 14.20 -7.02
CA ILE A 227 19.12 14.60 -6.39
C ILE A 227 20.17 13.50 -6.57
N PHE A 228 19.73 12.24 -6.54
CA PHE A 228 20.62 11.07 -6.61
C PHE A 228 20.78 10.50 -8.03
N PHE A 229 19.94 10.93 -8.97
CA PHE A 229 19.98 10.70 -10.41
C PHE A 229 19.83 12.05 -11.08
#